data_AF-A0A3L7LVA7-F1
#
_entry.id   AF-A0A3L7LVA7-F1
#
_cell.length_a   1.000
_cell.length_b   1.000
_cell.length_c   1.000
_cell.angle_alpha   90.00
_cell.angle_beta   90.00
_cell.angle_gamma   90.00
#
_symmetry.space_group_name_H-M   'P 1'
#
loop_
_entity.id
_entity.type
_entity.pdbx_description
1 polymer ?
#
loop_
_entity_poly.entity_id
_entity_poly.type
_entity_poly.pdbx_seq_one_letter_code
_entity_poly.pdbx_strand_id
1 'polypeptide(L)'
;MYFRPDEVARELENSGLERDTITRQSYGYRKGHHYVYVNREARLGRTALVLHPSLRDKSSLFAEPTSPVRASVSYQAFPPDPEGQPDSHYGIPHGFSSRASLARYLQKMFN
;
A
#
# COMPACT_ATOMS: atom_id res chain seq x y z
N MET A 1 5.47 17.44 2.41
CA MET A 1 4.28 17.03 1.63
C MET A 1 4.42 15.54 1.33
N TYR A 2 3.35 14.75 1.34
CA TYR A 2 3.42 13.32 1.00
C TYR A 2 3.21 13.09 -0.51
N PHE A 3 3.73 11.97 -1.00
CA PHE A 3 3.57 11.49 -2.37
C PHE A 3 2.12 11.13 -2.63
N ARG A 4 1.56 11.69 -3.70
CA ARG A 4 0.20 11.39 -4.15
C ARG A 4 0.11 9.96 -4.66
N PRO A 5 -1.10 9.37 -4.73
CA PRO A 5 -1.29 8.00 -5.16
C PRO A 5 -0.64 7.67 -6.51
N ASP A 6 -0.74 8.56 -7.50
CA ASP A 6 -0.13 8.32 -8.82
C ASP A 6 1.40 8.38 -8.80
N GLU A 7 1.99 9.12 -7.85
CA GLU A 7 3.45 9.15 -7.65
C GLU A 7 3.93 7.86 -6.97
N VAL A 8 3.17 7.35 -6.00
CA VAL A 8 3.43 6.03 -5.39
C VAL A 8 3.31 4.93 -6.43
N ALA A 9 2.24 4.92 -7.23
CA ALA A 9 2.01 3.96 -8.30
C ALA A 9 3.19 3.89 -9.28
N ARG A 10 3.70 5.06 -9.70
CA ARG A 10 4.86 5.14 -10.58
C ARG A 10 6.12 4.55 -9.96
N GLU A 11 6.33 4.74 -8.66
CA GLU A 11 7.52 4.18 -8.01
C GLU A 11 7.42 2.67 -7.75
N LEU A 12 6.21 2.15 -7.54
CA LEU A 12 5.98 0.71 -7.52
C LEU A 12 6.40 0.08 -8.86
N GLU A 13 5.99 0.67 -9.98
CA GLU A 13 6.39 0.22 -11.32
C GLU A 13 7.90 0.30 -11.54
N ASN A 14 8.52 1.42 -11.15
CA ASN A 14 9.98 1.57 -11.22
C ASN A 14 10.74 0.54 -10.37
N SER A 15 10.13 0.04 -9.30
CA SER A 15 10.70 -1.01 -8.43
C SER A 15 10.39 -2.44 -8.88
N GLY A 16 9.70 -2.60 -10.02
CA GLY A 16 9.38 -3.87 -10.63
C GLY A 16 8.14 -4.55 -10.04
N LEU A 17 7.24 -3.81 -9.38
CA LEU A 17 5.89 -4.31 -9.12
C LEU A 17 5.03 -4.11 -10.37
N GLU A 18 4.27 -5.13 -10.73
CA GLU A 18 3.35 -5.11 -11.85
C GLU A 18 1.95 -4.74 -11.37
N ARG A 19 1.26 -3.89 -12.13
CA ARG A 19 -0.11 -3.49 -11.83
C ARG A 19 -1.05 -4.64 -12.17
N ASP A 20 -1.80 -5.11 -11.18
CA ASP A 20 -2.68 -6.28 -11.28
C ASP A 20 -4.15 -5.90 -11.39
N THR A 21 -4.62 -4.97 -10.55
CA THR A 21 -6.02 -4.52 -10.55
C THR A 21 -6.14 -3.00 -10.57
N ILE A 22 -7.20 -2.50 -11.20
CA ILE A 22 -7.50 -1.07 -11.31
C ILE A 22 -8.95 -0.86 -10.93
N THR A 23 -9.18 -0.16 -9.82
CA THR A 23 -10.50 0.29 -9.41
C THR A 23 -10.52 1.81 -9.30
N ARG A 24 -11.72 2.39 -9.10
CA ARG A 24 -11.82 3.84 -8.81
C ARG A 24 -11.14 4.22 -7.50
N GLN A 25 -11.08 3.29 -6.54
CA GLN A 25 -10.57 3.55 -5.18
C GLN A 25 -9.11 3.12 -5.00
N SER A 26 -8.61 2.17 -5.79
CA SER A 26 -7.26 1.64 -5.62
C SER A 26 -6.61 1.14 -6.91
N TYR A 27 -5.28 1.03 -6.88
CA TYR A 27 -4.54 0.19 -7.81
C TYR A 27 -3.94 -0.99 -7.03
N GLY A 28 -4.14 -2.22 -7.48
CA GLY A 28 -3.45 -3.38 -6.95
C GLY A 28 -2.15 -3.63 -7.68
N TYR A 29 -1.11 -4.00 -6.93
CA TYR A 29 0.23 -4.26 -7.45
C TYR A 29 0.78 -5.55 -6.86
N ARG A 30 1.51 -6.31 -7.68
CA ARG A 30 2.08 -7.60 -7.30
C ARG A 30 3.55 -7.71 -7.70
N LYS A 31 4.33 -8.41 -6.87
CA LYS A 31 5.69 -8.85 -7.19
C LYS A 31 5.94 -10.21 -6.53
N GLY A 32 5.95 -11.26 -7.35
CA GLY A 32 5.96 -12.64 -6.86
C GLY A 32 4.73 -12.90 -5.98
N HIS A 33 4.97 -13.24 -4.71
CA HIS A 33 3.92 -13.50 -3.69
C HIS A 33 3.52 -12.25 -2.90
N HIS A 34 4.18 -11.10 -3.13
CA HIS A 34 3.85 -9.87 -2.43
C HIS A 34 2.75 -9.11 -3.17
N TYR A 35 1.72 -8.72 -2.44
CA TYR A 35 0.62 -7.91 -2.94
C TYR A 35 0.53 -6.61 -2.12
N VAL A 36 0.36 -5.49 -2.81
CA VAL A 36 0.15 -4.17 -2.20
C VAL A 36 -0.95 -3.42 -2.93
N TYR A 37 -1.54 -2.44 -2.27
CA TYR A 37 -2.49 -1.52 -2.89
C TYR A 37 -1.97 -0.09 -2.83
N VAL A 38 -2.25 0.67 -3.87
CA VAL A 38 -2.21 2.13 -3.86
C VAL A 38 -3.62 2.63 -3.58
N ASN A 39 -3.80 3.35 -2.48
CA ASN A 39 -5.07 3.98 -2.13
C ASN A 39 -5.24 5.29 -2.92
N ARG A 40 -6.09 5.29 -3.95
CA ARG A 40 -6.36 6.46 -4.80
C ARG A 40 -7.19 7.54 -4.09
N GLU A 41 -7.89 7.18 -3.03
CA GLU A 41 -8.68 8.10 -2.22
C GLU A 41 -7.78 8.99 -1.33
N ALA A 42 -6.52 8.58 -1.11
CA ALA A 42 -5.53 9.32 -0.32
C ALA A 42 -4.98 10.54 -1.07
N ARG A 43 -5.82 11.55 -1.35
CA ARG A 43 -5.45 12.75 -2.13
C ARG A 43 -4.23 13.50 -1.58
N LEU A 44 -4.01 13.43 -0.26
CA LEU A 44 -2.89 14.05 0.43
C LEU A 44 -1.69 13.10 0.62
N GLY A 45 -1.74 11.87 0.13
CA GLY A 45 -0.61 10.95 0.09
C GLY A 45 -0.27 10.18 1.37
N ARG A 46 -0.82 10.61 2.52
CA ARG A 46 -0.46 10.05 3.84
C ARG A 46 -0.74 8.54 3.97
N THR A 47 -1.77 8.02 3.32
CA THR A 47 -2.15 6.59 3.36
C THR A 47 -2.09 5.96 1.97
N ALA A 48 -1.28 6.51 1.07
CA ALA A 48 -1.30 6.16 -0.35
C ALA A 48 -0.75 4.75 -0.62
N LEU A 49 0.22 4.25 0.15
CA LEU A 49 0.67 2.86 0.04
C LEU A 49 -0.03 2.04 1.11
N VAL A 50 -0.60 0.89 0.77
CA VAL A 50 -1.22 -0.02 1.72
C VAL A 50 -0.63 -1.42 1.53
N LEU A 51 -0.05 -1.95 2.59
CA LEU A 51 0.60 -3.25 2.60
C LEU A 51 -0.31 -4.35 3.13
N HIS A 52 -0.02 -5.58 2.70
CA HIS A 52 -0.66 -6.77 3.24
C HIS A 52 -0.37 -6.89 4.76
N PRO A 53 -1.37 -7.19 5.61
CA PRO A 53 -1.18 -7.25 7.07
C PRO A 53 -0.08 -8.18 7.58
N SER A 54 0.19 -9.28 6.88
CA SER A 54 1.30 -10.19 7.23
C SER A 54 2.69 -9.54 7.17
N LEU A 55 2.82 -8.37 6.52
CA LEU A 55 4.08 -7.64 6.42
C LEU A 55 4.26 -6.58 7.52
N ARG A 56 3.29 -6.41 8.42
CA ARG A 56 3.25 -5.32 9.42
C ARG A 56 4.54 -5.19 10.23
N ASP A 57 5.01 -6.30 10.78
CA ASP A 57 6.18 -6.30 11.67
C ASP A 57 7.45 -5.94 10.88
N LYS A 58 7.63 -6.55 9.69
CA LYS A 58 8.73 -6.23 8.77
C LYS A 58 8.68 -4.77 8.33
N SER A 59 7.51 -4.26 7.94
CA SER A 59 7.35 -2.89 7.46
C SER A 59 7.69 -1.85 8.52
N SER A 60 7.34 -2.13 9.78
CA SER A 60 7.55 -1.21 10.90
C SER A 60 9.03 -1.00 11.23
N LEU A 61 9.91 -1.92 10.81
CA LEU A 61 11.36 -1.74 10.91
C LEU A 61 11.91 -0.64 9.98
N PHE A 62 11.17 -0.29 8.92
CA PHE A 62 11.63 0.62 7.87
C PHE A 62 10.82 1.92 7.77
N ALA A 63 9.53 1.87 8.12
CA ALA A 63 8.68 3.05 8.22
C ALA A 63 7.49 2.77 9.15
N GLU A 64 7.15 3.74 9.99
CA GLU A 64 5.94 3.63 10.82
C GLU A 64 4.66 3.67 9.96
N PRO A 65 3.66 2.83 10.28
CA PRO A 65 2.33 2.97 9.71
C PRO A 65 1.71 4.33 10.06
N THR A 66 0.97 4.90 9.12
CA THR A 66 0.33 6.21 9.30
C THR A 66 -0.99 6.14 10.07
N SER A 67 -1.59 4.94 10.13
CA SER A 67 -2.65 4.54 11.03
C SER A 67 -2.57 3.02 11.27
N PRO A 68 -3.23 2.47 12.30
CA PRO A 68 -3.13 1.04 12.62
C PRO A 68 -3.57 0.11 11.48
N VAL A 69 -4.67 0.48 10.82
CA VAL A 69 -5.27 -0.24 9.68
C VAL A 69 -5.91 0.76 8.71
N ARG A 70 -6.10 0.31 7.47
CA ARG A 70 -6.96 0.95 6.46
C ARG A 70 -7.83 -0.13 5.83
N ALA A 71 -9.14 0.02 5.98
CA ALA A 71 -10.14 -0.87 5.41
C ALA A 71 -10.61 -0.38 4.03
N SER A 72 -10.92 -1.30 3.13
CA SER A 72 -11.59 -1.05 1.84
C SER A 72 -12.12 -2.34 1.23
N VAL A 73 -13.27 -2.25 0.56
CA VAL A 73 -13.81 -3.33 -0.29
C VAL A 73 -12.98 -3.58 -1.55
N SER A 74 -12.11 -2.64 -1.93
CA SER A 74 -11.22 -2.80 -3.09
C SER A 74 -9.99 -3.67 -2.79
N TYR A 75 -9.73 -4.01 -1.52
CA TYR A 75 -8.52 -4.75 -1.12
C TYR A 75 -8.72 -6.28 -1.12
N GLN A 76 -9.34 -6.83 -2.16
CA GLN A 76 -9.76 -8.24 -2.23
C GLN A 76 -8.62 -9.27 -2.02
N ALA A 77 -7.36 -8.90 -2.27
CA ALA A 77 -6.20 -9.77 -2.04
C ALA A 77 -5.72 -9.77 -0.58
N PHE A 78 -6.31 -8.95 0.29
CA PHE A 78 -5.97 -8.84 1.72
C PHE A 78 -6.97 -9.62 2.58
N PRO A 79 -6.65 -9.96 3.84
CA PRO A 79 -7.59 -10.64 4.71
C PRO A 79 -8.83 -9.76 4.99
N PRO A 80 -9.99 -10.39 5.24
CA PRO A 80 -11.21 -9.69 5.61
C PRO A 80 -11.02 -8.92 6.92
N ASP A 81 -11.65 -7.76 7.01
CA ASP A 81 -11.67 -6.92 8.21
C ASP A 81 -12.68 -7.48 9.22
N PRO A 82 -12.22 -8.02 10.38
CA PRO A 82 -13.11 -8.68 11.33
C PRO A 82 -14.11 -7.73 12.00
N GLU A 83 -13.80 -6.42 12.04
CA GLU A 83 -14.65 -5.38 12.63
C GLU A 83 -15.28 -4.47 11.57
N GLY A 84 -15.05 -4.78 10.29
CA GLY A 84 -15.42 -3.95 9.15
C GLY A 84 -16.83 -4.21 8.61
N GLN A 85 -17.17 -3.47 7.55
CA GLN A 85 -18.36 -3.75 6.75
C GLN A 85 -18.21 -5.11 6.03
N PRO A 86 -19.33 -5.75 5.60
CA PRO A 86 -19.26 -6.92 4.73
C PRO A 86 -18.36 -6.65 3.51
N ASP A 87 -17.58 -7.66 3.12
CA ASP A 87 -16.62 -7.60 1.99
C ASP A 87 -15.50 -6.56 2.15
N SER A 88 -15.37 -5.94 3.33
CA SER A 88 -14.26 -5.06 3.64
C SER A 88 -13.02 -5.87 3.98
N HIS A 89 -11.90 -5.46 3.42
CA HIS A 89 -10.58 -6.03 3.69
C HIS A 89 -9.67 -4.96 4.26
N TYR A 90 -8.68 -5.34 5.08
CA TYR A 90 -7.81 -4.38 5.76
C TYR A 90 -6.35 -4.55 5.39
N GLY A 91 -5.63 -3.42 5.39
CA GLY A 91 -4.19 -3.37 5.18
C GLY A 91 -3.50 -2.36 6.08
N ILE A 92 -2.17 -2.30 5.98
CA ILE A 92 -1.34 -1.42 6.80
C ILE A 92 -0.93 -0.20 5.96
N PRO A 93 -1.42 1.01 6.28
CA PRO A 93 -1.20 2.18 5.44
C PRO A 93 0.11 2.89 5.77
N HIS A 94 0.88 3.22 4.74
CA HIS A 94 2.08 4.03 4.78
C HIS A 94 1.97 5.23 3.83
N GLY A 95 2.72 6.27 4.18
CA GLY A 95 2.87 7.47 3.37
C GLY A 95 4.32 7.90 3.37
N PHE A 96 4.81 8.37 2.23
CA PHE A 96 6.19 8.81 2.05
C PHE A 96 6.22 10.26 1.59
N SER A 97 7.21 11.03 2.05
CA SER A 97 7.37 12.44 1.68
C SER A 97 8.36 12.66 0.54
N SER A 98 9.08 11.62 0.12
CA SER A 98 10.06 11.70 -0.96
C SER A 98 10.17 10.39 -1.75
N ARG A 99 10.55 10.50 -3.02
CA ARG A 99 10.80 9.34 -3.88
C ARG A 99 11.90 8.46 -3.30
N ALA A 100 12.97 9.06 -2.80
CA ALA A 100 14.11 8.34 -2.24
C ALA A 100 13.73 7.48 -1.02
N SER A 101 12.85 7.99 -0.14
CA SER A 101 12.38 7.22 1.02
C SER A 101 11.48 6.06 0.61
N LEU A 102 10.56 6.28 -0.34
CA LEU A 102 9.72 5.23 -0.91
C LEU A 102 10.56 4.16 -1.62
N ALA A 103 11.48 4.55 -2.51
CA ALA A 103 12.33 3.62 -3.25
C ALA A 103 13.17 2.73 -2.31
N ARG A 104 13.82 3.36 -1.31
CA ARG A 104 14.59 2.62 -0.29
C ARG A 104 13.69 1.67 0.51
N TYR A 105 12.48 2.10 0.85
CA TYR A 105 11.51 1.27 1.56
C TYR A 105 11.10 0.05 0.72
N LEU A 106 10.74 0.25 -0.54
CA LEU A 106 10.36 -0.83 -1.47
C LEU A 106 11.52 -1.82 -1.66
N GLN A 107 12.76 -1.32 -1.76
CA GLN A 107 13.95 -2.18 -1.83
C GLN A 107 14.10 -3.05 -0.58
N LYS A 108 13.92 -2.50 0.63
CA LYS A 108 14.01 -3.28 1.88
C LYS A 108 12.85 -4.25 2.07
N MET A 109 11.69 -3.94 1.50
CA MET A 109 10.50 -4.77 1.62
C MET A 109 10.47 -5.94 0.64
N PHE A 110 10.88 -5.72 -0.61
CA PHE A 110 10.59 -6.62 -1.73
C PHE A 110 11.81 -7.06 -2.55
N ASN A 111 13.02 -6.64 -2.19
CA ASN A 111 14.29 -7.16 -2.74
C ASN A 111 15.12 -7.78 -1.61
#